data_AF-A0AAX2IUW1-F1
#
_entry.id   AF-A0AAX2IUW1-F1
#
_cell.length_a   1.000
_cell.length_b   1.000
_cell.length_c   1.000
_cell.angle_alpha   90.00
_cell.angle_beta   90.00
_cell.angle_gamma   90.00
#
_symmetry.space_group_name_H-M   'P 1'
#
loop_
_entity.id
_entity.type
_entity.pdbx_description
1 polymer ?
#
loop_
_entity_poly.entity_id
_entity_poly.type
_entity_poly.pdbx_seq_one_letter_code
_entity_poly.pdbx_strand_id
1 'polypeptide(L)'
;MHVFYGLLGFMIFNLVACEKVALMTTPPKKQQLSNSPLATRAERYFWQTLHQGRYQDISKADYLLMAAYLENPYDSKLAAHLGFIHIWKITERERAKNNSPLLPNEIILSKKYFADALQLDPENPIYQGFYGDTQLVEGQIFKDKQEEVRGYFTLKEAISNWPEFNYFTAGYPMSSLSADSDHFKKGLDWQWKTLDVCAGEKISRQNPDFTPYMNRETTLGTQRACWNSEIAPHNFEGFFMNMGDMLVKSGDPETGIKIYNNAKLTKSYNKWPYKDMLEKRILNAKANVQNFNQKSNSPDQSIMFNSGYGCVVCHQR
;
A
#
# COMPACT_ATOMS: atom_id res chain seq x y z
N MET A 1 -34.27 -29.52 37.78
CA MET A 1 -33.05 -28.88 37.25
C MET A 1 -32.97 -28.82 35.72
N HIS A 2 -33.68 -29.66 34.94
CA HIS A 2 -33.61 -29.63 33.46
C HIS A 2 -34.49 -28.59 32.75
N VAL A 3 -35.51 -28.04 33.41
CA VAL A 3 -36.41 -27.02 32.80
C VAL A 3 -35.78 -25.62 32.78
N PHE A 4 -34.88 -25.33 33.73
CA PHE A 4 -34.22 -24.03 33.84
C PHE A 4 -33.15 -23.79 32.76
N TYR A 5 -32.50 -24.85 32.27
CA TYR A 5 -31.51 -24.73 31.18
C TYR A 5 -32.15 -24.55 29.80
N GLY A 6 -33.38 -25.03 29.59
CA GLY A 6 -34.12 -24.85 28.32
C GLY A 6 -34.61 -23.41 28.10
N LEU A 7 -35.08 -22.75 29.17
CA LEU A 7 -35.54 -21.35 29.12
C LEU A 7 -34.38 -20.35 28.95
N LEU A 8 -33.21 -20.63 29.55
CA LEU A 8 -32.01 -19.80 29.38
C LEU A 8 -31.46 -19.88 27.95
N GLY A 9 -31.48 -21.07 27.34
CA GLY A 9 -31.10 -21.26 25.93
C GLY A 9 -32.01 -20.48 24.97
N PHE A 10 -33.34 -20.54 25.17
CA PHE A 10 -34.30 -19.80 24.33
C PHE A 10 -34.13 -18.28 24.44
N MET A 11 -33.84 -17.72 25.63
CA MET A 11 -33.57 -16.28 25.78
C MET A 11 -32.26 -15.83 25.11
N ILE A 12 -31.20 -16.64 25.19
CA ILE A 12 -29.89 -16.30 24.61
C ILE A 12 -29.93 -16.39 23.07
N PHE A 13 -30.66 -17.35 22.50
CA PHE A 13 -30.89 -17.43 21.05
C PHE A 13 -31.71 -16.24 20.51
N ASN A 14 -32.64 -15.70 21.30
CA ASN A 14 -33.44 -14.54 20.89
C ASN A 14 -32.63 -13.22 20.88
N LEU A 15 -31.69 -13.03 21.81
CA LEU A 15 -30.93 -11.77 21.90
C LEU A 15 -29.89 -11.62 20.78
N VAL A 16 -29.17 -12.69 20.41
CA VAL A 16 -28.20 -12.66 19.29
C VAL A 16 -28.91 -12.54 17.93
N ALA A 17 -30.14 -13.05 17.82
CA ALA A 17 -30.98 -12.89 16.63
C ALA A 17 -31.45 -11.44 16.46
N CYS A 18 -31.78 -10.73 17.54
CA CYS A 18 -32.24 -9.34 17.48
C CYS A 18 -31.19 -8.38 16.91
N GLU A 19 -29.92 -8.49 17.31
CA GLU A 19 -28.86 -7.62 16.78
C GLU A 19 -28.65 -7.86 15.28
N LYS A 20 -28.54 -9.13 14.85
CA LYS A 20 -28.38 -9.45 13.42
C LYS A 20 -29.55 -8.98 12.59
N VAL A 21 -30.79 -9.18 13.06
CA VAL A 21 -31.99 -8.70 12.37
C VAL A 21 -32.04 -7.17 12.33
N ALA A 22 -31.69 -6.49 13.44
CA ALA A 22 -31.63 -5.03 13.48
C ALA A 22 -30.56 -4.48 12.50
N LEU A 23 -29.38 -5.09 12.44
CA LEU A 23 -28.33 -4.69 11.49
C LEU A 23 -28.72 -4.99 10.03
N MET A 24 -29.36 -6.12 9.75
CA MET A 24 -29.84 -6.47 8.40
C MET A 24 -30.97 -5.55 7.92
N THR A 25 -31.77 -5.01 8.83
CA THR A 25 -32.90 -4.12 8.50
C THR A 25 -32.53 -2.63 8.56
N THR A 26 -31.44 -2.28 9.23
CA THR A 26 -30.91 -0.91 9.24
C THR A 26 -30.30 -0.59 7.87
N PRO A 27 -30.70 0.50 7.21
CA PRO A 27 -30.14 0.87 5.92
C PRO A 27 -28.61 1.03 6.00
N PRO A 28 -27.84 0.44 5.06
CA PRO A 28 -26.41 0.59 5.06
C PRO A 28 -26.04 2.05 4.80
N LYS A 29 -24.87 2.45 5.32
CA LYS A 29 -24.23 3.72 5.01
C LYS A 29 -24.07 3.83 3.48
N LYS A 30 -24.59 4.89 2.87
CA LYS A 30 -24.49 5.12 1.41
C LYS A 30 -23.48 6.20 1.10
N GLN A 31 -22.75 6.05 0.00
CA GLN A 31 -21.80 7.05 -0.45
C GLN A 31 -22.48 8.40 -0.70
N GLN A 32 -21.85 9.46 -0.20
CA GLN A 32 -22.16 10.84 -0.53
C GLN A 32 -20.84 11.60 -0.63
N LEU A 33 -20.46 12.00 -1.84
CA LEU A 33 -19.25 12.79 -2.04
C LEU A 33 -19.40 14.18 -1.43
N SER A 34 -18.34 14.65 -0.78
CA SER A 34 -18.27 15.99 -0.24
C SER A 34 -17.85 16.99 -1.32
N ASN A 35 -18.54 18.12 -1.36
CA ASN A 35 -18.16 19.30 -2.14
C ASN A 35 -17.90 20.51 -1.22
N SER A 36 -17.74 20.27 0.09
CA SER A 36 -17.52 21.37 1.04
C SER A 36 -16.18 22.07 0.75
N PRO A 37 -16.07 23.38 1.05
CA PRO A 37 -14.79 24.08 0.96
C PRO A 37 -13.70 23.45 1.83
N LEU A 38 -14.08 22.87 2.98
CA LEU A 38 -13.16 22.17 3.87
C LEU A 38 -12.63 20.88 3.23
N ALA A 39 -13.50 20.05 2.65
CA ALA A 39 -13.09 18.83 1.94
C ALA A 39 -12.13 19.14 0.79
N THR A 40 -12.47 20.12 -0.06
CA THR A 40 -11.60 20.56 -1.16
C THR A 40 -10.24 21.03 -0.66
N ARG A 41 -10.21 21.79 0.45
CA ARG A 41 -8.97 22.27 1.06
C ARG A 41 -8.14 21.12 1.65
N ALA A 42 -8.79 20.17 2.33
CA ALA A 42 -8.14 19.04 2.97
C ALA A 42 -7.49 18.12 1.91
N GLU A 43 -8.21 17.77 0.85
CA GLU A 43 -7.67 16.97 -0.25
C GLU A 43 -6.50 17.65 -0.94
N ARG A 44 -6.63 18.95 -1.25
CA ARG A 44 -5.53 19.72 -1.85
C ARG A 44 -4.30 19.73 -0.94
N TYR A 45 -4.50 19.92 0.36
CA TYR A 45 -3.40 19.94 1.31
C TYR A 45 -2.75 18.56 1.45
N PHE A 46 -3.53 17.48 1.44
CA PHE A 46 -3.03 16.10 1.41
C PHE A 46 -2.12 15.86 0.19
N TRP A 47 -2.65 16.10 -1.02
CA TRP A 47 -1.88 15.89 -2.25
C TRP A 47 -0.65 16.78 -2.34
N GLN A 48 -0.77 18.06 -1.97
CA GLN A 48 0.39 18.96 -1.93
C GLN A 48 1.45 18.46 -0.95
N THR A 49 1.04 17.94 0.21
CA THR A 49 1.96 17.45 1.24
C THR A 49 2.69 16.20 0.75
N LEU A 50 1.96 15.24 0.15
CA LEU A 50 2.52 14.01 -0.41
C LEU A 50 3.44 14.29 -1.61
N HIS A 51 2.97 15.06 -2.59
CA HIS A 51 3.74 15.39 -3.80
C HIS A 51 4.96 16.27 -3.54
N GLN A 52 5.04 16.96 -2.40
CA GLN A 52 6.24 17.69 -1.98
C GLN A 52 7.08 16.91 -0.96
N GLY A 53 6.70 15.67 -0.64
CA GLY A 53 7.41 14.82 0.33
C GLY A 53 7.48 15.40 1.75
N ARG A 54 6.55 16.27 2.16
CA ARG A 54 6.59 17.01 3.44
C ARG A 54 6.03 16.18 4.60
N TYR A 55 6.74 15.14 5.02
CA TYR A 55 6.33 14.24 6.11
C TYR A 55 6.03 14.97 7.43
N GLN A 56 6.75 16.05 7.72
CA GLN A 56 6.50 16.89 8.90
C GLN A 56 5.11 17.53 8.90
N ASP A 57 4.46 17.67 7.74
CA ASP A 57 3.13 18.27 7.60
C ASP A 57 2.00 17.26 7.69
N ILE A 58 2.32 15.96 7.85
CA ILE A 58 1.33 14.89 7.94
C ILE A 58 0.30 15.17 9.04
N SER A 59 0.71 15.58 10.24
CA SER A 59 -0.23 15.83 11.34
C SER A 59 -1.27 16.90 11.00
N LYS A 60 -0.89 17.89 10.18
CA LYS A 60 -1.81 18.93 9.71
C LYS A 60 -2.72 18.44 8.60
N ALA A 61 -2.20 17.62 7.68
CA ALA A 61 -3.03 16.99 6.65
C ALA A 61 -4.06 16.04 7.27
N ASP A 62 -3.65 15.25 8.26
CA ASP A 62 -4.50 14.34 9.04
C ASP A 62 -5.62 15.12 9.75
N TYR A 63 -5.27 16.20 10.47
CA TYR A 63 -6.25 17.08 11.10
C TYR A 63 -7.30 17.64 10.12
N LEU A 64 -6.86 18.15 8.95
CA LEU A 64 -7.77 18.72 7.95
C LEU A 64 -8.66 17.66 7.32
N LEU A 65 -8.11 16.49 6.98
CA LEU A 65 -8.87 15.36 6.45
C LEU A 65 -9.90 14.87 7.45
N MET A 66 -9.53 14.75 8.73
CA MET A 66 -10.44 14.36 9.80
C MET A 66 -11.58 15.35 9.95
N ALA A 67 -11.27 16.66 9.99
CA ALA A 67 -12.29 17.69 10.09
C ALA A 67 -13.27 17.63 8.91
N ALA A 68 -12.77 17.44 7.68
CA ALA A 68 -13.61 17.24 6.50
C ALA A 68 -14.45 15.95 6.56
N TYR A 69 -13.85 14.84 7.01
CA TYR A 69 -14.53 13.55 7.15
C TYR A 69 -15.66 13.63 8.19
N LEU A 70 -15.48 14.39 9.27
CA LEU A 70 -16.52 14.56 10.28
C LEU A 70 -17.67 15.46 9.79
N GLU A 71 -17.45 16.39 8.84
CA GLU A 71 -18.53 17.11 8.16
C GLU A 71 -19.37 16.19 7.27
N ASN A 72 -18.72 15.23 6.60
CA ASN A 72 -19.39 14.26 5.75
C ASN A 72 -18.72 12.87 5.84
N PRO A 73 -19.14 12.02 6.78
CA PRO A 73 -18.51 10.71 6.96
C PRO A 73 -18.90 9.72 5.86
N TYR A 74 -19.80 10.10 4.95
CA TYR A 74 -20.27 9.28 3.83
C TYR A 74 -19.40 9.41 2.58
N ASP A 75 -18.32 10.21 2.63
CA ASP A 75 -17.37 10.34 1.53
C ASP A 75 -16.27 9.28 1.62
N SER A 76 -16.28 8.33 0.67
CA SER A 76 -15.30 7.25 0.60
C SER A 76 -13.88 7.76 0.31
N LYS A 77 -13.72 8.88 -0.39
CA LYS A 77 -12.40 9.45 -0.73
C LYS A 77 -11.75 10.07 0.49
N LEU A 78 -12.52 10.81 1.30
CA LEU A 78 -12.01 11.36 2.56
C LEU A 78 -11.61 10.24 3.53
N ALA A 79 -12.43 9.19 3.63
CA ALA A 79 -12.07 7.99 4.38
C ALA A 79 -10.77 7.38 3.83
N ALA A 80 -10.67 7.13 2.53
CA ALA A 80 -9.47 6.55 1.94
C ALA A 80 -8.21 7.41 2.15
N HIS A 81 -8.30 8.74 2.03
CA HIS A 81 -7.16 9.64 2.30
C HIS A 81 -6.71 9.60 3.77
N LEU A 82 -7.63 9.42 4.72
CA LEU A 82 -7.26 9.11 6.11
C LEU A 82 -6.57 7.75 6.20
N GLY A 83 -7.06 6.73 5.50
CA GLY A 83 -6.37 5.44 5.37
C GLY A 83 -4.91 5.59 4.88
N PHE A 84 -4.73 6.33 3.79
CA PHE A 84 -3.44 6.60 3.17
C PHE A 84 -2.50 7.38 4.07
N ILE A 85 -2.97 8.41 4.77
CA ILE A 85 -2.08 9.22 5.60
C ILE A 85 -1.51 8.42 6.77
N HIS A 86 -2.30 7.51 7.33
CA HIS A 86 -1.84 6.61 8.38
C HIS A 86 -0.86 5.54 7.84
N ILE A 87 -1.08 4.99 6.63
CA ILE A 87 -0.08 4.13 5.96
C ILE A 87 1.22 4.89 5.68
N TRP A 88 1.15 6.15 5.28
CA TRP A 88 2.33 6.94 5.00
C TRP A 88 3.18 7.16 6.26
N LYS A 89 2.55 7.47 7.41
CA LYS A 89 3.24 7.57 8.70
C LYS A 89 4.01 6.30 9.06
N ILE A 90 3.41 5.12 8.90
CA ILE A 90 4.07 3.86 9.28
C ILE A 90 5.17 3.47 8.29
N THR A 91 4.93 3.67 6.98
CA THR A 91 5.89 3.32 5.92
C THR A 91 7.14 4.19 5.99
N GLU A 92 6.99 5.48 6.30
CA GLU A 92 8.10 6.45 6.34
C GLU A 92 8.55 6.82 7.76
N ARG A 93 8.24 5.97 8.74
CA ARG A 93 8.54 6.16 10.16
C ARG A 93 9.99 6.50 10.48
N GLU A 94 10.95 6.04 9.67
CA GLU A 94 12.38 6.35 9.86
C GLU A 94 12.70 7.85 9.72
N ARG A 95 11.76 8.64 9.15
CA ARG A 95 11.84 10.11 9.12
C ARG A 95 11.43 10.76 10.44
N ALA A 96 10.76 10.03 11.33
CA ALA A 96 10.40 10.53 12.65
C ALA A 96 11.61 10.45 13.59
N LYS A 97 11.84 11.51 14.37
CA LYS A 97 12.98 11.58 15.31
C LYS A 97 12.83 10.63 16.50
N ASN A 98 11.60 10.22 16.83
CA ASN A 98 11.29 9.40 18.00
C ASN A 98 10.48 8.17 17.59
N ASN A 99 11.04 6.99 17.83
CA ASN A 99 10.35 5.70 17.63
C ASN A 99 9.31 5.48 18.73
N SER A 100 8.14 6.10 18.57
CA SER A 100 7.03 5.96 19.51
C SER A 100 6.51 4.52 19.53
N PRO A 101 6.31 3.90 20.71
CA PRO A 101 5.66 2.60 20.80
C PRO A 101 4.18 2.62 20.38
N LEU A 102 3.61 3.82 20.16
CA LEU A 102 2.25 4.00 19.66
C LEU A 102 2.17 4.03 18.13
N LEU A 103 3.30 4.02 17.42
CA LEU A 103 3.30 4.01 15.95
C LEU A 103 2.51 2.84 15.35
N PRO A 104 2.50 1.61 15.94
CA PRO A 104 1.60 0.56 15.51
C PRO A 104 0.12 0.95 15.46
N ASN A 105 -0.36 1.92 16.26
CA ASN A 105 -1.77 2.34 16.22
C ASN A 105 -2.17 2.96 14.87
N GLU A 106 -1.21 3.48 14.10
CA GLU A 106 -1.47 4.02 12.76
C GLU A 106 -2.02 2.92 11.83
N ILE A 107 -1.62 1.64 11.99
CA ILE A 107 -2.18 0.56 11.15
C ILE A 107 -3.64 0.28 11.46
N ILE A 108 -4.03 0.38 12.74
CA ILE A 108 -5.42 0.18 13.19
C ILE A 108 -6.30 1.28 12.60
N LEU A 109 -5.83 2.53 12.68
CA LEU A 109 -6.54 3.68 12.10
C LEU A 109 -6.65 3.52 10.58
N SER A 110 -5.56 3.15 9.92
CA SER A 110 -5.57 2.93 8.48
C SER A 110 -6.59 1.86 8.06
N LYS A 111 -6.57 0.69 8.73
CA LYS A 111 -7.52 -0.39 8.47
C LYS A 111 -8.96 0.07 8.64
N LYS A 112 -9.25 0.79 9.72
CA LYS A 112 -10.58 1.35 9.98
C LYS A 112 -11.05 2.23 8.82
N TYR A 113 -10.20 3.14 8.35
CA TYR A 113 -10.59 4.09 7.32
C TYR A 113 -10.69 3.48 5.93
N PHE A 114 -9.88 2.47 5.59
CA PHE A 114 -10.09 1.70 4.37
C PHE A 114 -11.34 0.82 4.44
N ALA A 115 -11.68 0.27 5.61
CA ALA A 115 -12.96 -0.43 5.81
C ALA A 115 -14.15 0.52 5.58
N ASP A 116 -14.11 1.74 6.15
CA ASP A 116 -15.14 2.77 5.90
C ASP A 116 -15.23 3.11 4.40
N ALA A 117 -14.09 3.30 3.74
CA ALA A 117 -14.03 3.64 2.31
C ALA A 117 -14.61 2.52 1.44
N LEU A 118 -14.25 1.26 1.72
CA LEU A 118 -14.72 0.09 0.99
C LEU A 118 -16.20 -0.21 1.28
N GLN A 119 -16.69 0.05 2.50
CA GLN A 119 -18.12 -0.06 2.79
C GLN A 119 -18.94 0.92 1.93
N LEU A 120 -18.42 2.12 1.71
CA LEU A 120 -19.08 3.18 0.94
C LEU A 120 -18.93 2.97 -0.58
N ASP A 121 -17.80 2.41 -1.03
CA ASP A 121 -17.46 2.15 -2.43
C ASP A 121 -16.90 0.73 -2.60
N PRO A 122 -17.78 -0.31 -2.52
CA PRO A 122 -17.37 -1.72 -2.43
C PRO A 122 -16.72 -2.26 -3.69
N GLU A 123 -17.01 -1.66 -4.84
CA GLU A 123 -16.45 -2.05 -6.14
C GLU A 123 -15.09 -1.40 -6.41
N ASN A 124 -14.51 -0.68 -5.44
CA ASN A 124 -13.24 0.00 -5.62
C ASN A 124 -12.06 -0.92 -5.29
N PRO A 125 -11.38 -1.49 -6.31
CA PRO A 125 -10.28 -2.43 -6.09
C PRO A 125 -9.06 -1.81 -5.41
N ILE A 126 -8.89 -0.48 -5.45
CA ILE A 126 -7.81 0.20 -4.72
C ILE A 126 -8.08 0.09 -3.22
N TYR A 127 -9.29 0.45 -2.78
CA TYR A 127 -9.65 0.41 -1.36
C TYR A 127 -9.61 -1.02 -0.83
N GLN A 128 -10.05 -1.99 -1.63
CA GLN A 128 -9.95 -3.41 -1.28
C GLN A 128 -8.50 -3.86 -1.11
N GLY A 129 -7.61 -3.47 -2.02
CA GLY A 129 -6.17 -3.78 -1.94
C GLY A 129 -5.54 -3.22 -0.66
N PHE A 130 -5.71 -1.93 -0.39
CA PHE A 130 -5.16 -1.32 0.82
C PHE A 130 -5.82 -1.83 2.10
N TYR A 131 -7.11 -2.16 2.08
CA TYR A 131 -7.75 -2.82 3.22
C TYR A 131 -7.10 -4.17 3.51
N GLY A 132 -6.89 -5.00 2.48
CA GLY A 132 -6.18 -6.28 2.62
C GLY A 132 -4.74 -6.13 3.13
N ASP A 133 -4.00 -5.12 2.67
CA ASP A 133 -2.66 -4.82 3.16
C ASP A 133 -2.67 -4.45 4.64
N THR A 134 -3.60 -3.58 5.06
CA THR A 134 -3.69 -3.18 6.46
C THR A 134 -4.04 -4.34 7.38
N GLN A 135 -4.94 -5.24 6.95
CA GLN A 135 -5.22 -6.49 7.67
C GLN A 135 -3.97 -7.36 7.81
N LEU A 136 -3.24 -7.57 6.71
CA LEU A 136 -2.03 -8.38 6.71
C LEU A 136 -0.97 -7.80 7.65
N VAL A 137 -0.68 -6.50 7.53
CA VAL A 137 0.35 -5.83 8.34
C VAL A 137 -0.05 -5.76 9.81
N GLU A 138 -1.33 -5.49 10.10
CA GLU A 138 -1.84 -5.51 11.48
C GLU A 138 -1.69 -6.89 12.11
N GLY A 139 -2.10 -7.95 11.39
CA GLY A 139 -1.94 -9.33 11.84
C GLY A 139 -0.48 -9.67 12.16
N GLN A 140 0.46 -9.23 11.33
CA GLN A 140 1.89 -9.41 11.57
C GLN A 140 2.38 -8.65 12.82
N ILE A 141 1.96 -7.40 12.99
CA ILE A 141 2.36 -6.54 14.12
C ILE A 141 1.85 -7.13 15.45
N PHE A 142 0.58 -7.54 15.51
CA PHE A 142 -0.06 -8.05 16.72
C PHE A 142 -0.01 -9.58 16.85
N LYS A 143 0.64 -10.27 15.90
CA LYS A 143 0.74 -11.73 15.83
C LYS A 143 -0.61 -12.45 15.76
N ASP A 144 -1.59 -11.83 15.09
CA ASP A 144 -2.90 -12.42 14.81
C ASP A 144 -2.90 -13.12 13.45
N LYS A 145 -2.78 -14.46 13.49
CA LYS A 145 -2.80 -15.28 12.28
C LYS A 145 -4.14 -15.30 11.56
N GLN A 146 -5.25 -15.08 12.24
CA GLN A 146 -6.56 -15.01 11.56
C GLN A 146 -6.66 -13.73 10.74
N GLU A 147 -6.15 -12.62 11.26
CA GLU A 147 -6.11 -11.35 10.53
C GLU A 147 -5.16 -11.41 9.34
N GLU A 148 -3.99 -12.05 9.47
CA GLU A 148 -3.08 -12.29 8.35
C GLU A 148 -3.75 -13.09 7.22
N VAL A 149 -4.48 -14.17 7.57
CA VAL A 149 -5.21 -14.99 6.60
C VAL A 149 -6.34 -14.18 5.94
N ARG A 150 -7.08 -13.39 6.72
CA ARG A 150 -8.13 -12.50 6.18
C ARG A 150 -7.54 -11.52 5.18
N GLY A 151 -6.47 -10.83 5.55
CA GLY A 151 -5.75 -9.90 4.67
C GLY A 151 -5.28 -10.56 3.38
N TYR A 152 -4.69 -11.76 3.46
CA TYR A 152 -4.26 -12.50 2.28
C TYR A 152 -5.41 -12.78 1.30
N PHE A 153 -6.57 -13.23 1.78
CA PHE A 153 -7.71 -13.49 0.89
C PHE A 153 -8.35 -12.21 0.34
N THR A 154 -8.44 -11.13 1.14
CA THR A 154 -8.86 -9.80 0.66
C THR A 154 -7.94 -9.32 -0.47
N LEU A 155 -6.62 -9.48 -0.33
CA LEU A 155 -5.64 -9.12 -1.36
C LEU A 155 -5.80 -9.97 -2.63
N LYS A 156 -6.06 -11.26 -2.48
CA LYS A 156 -6.31 -12.17 -3.62
C LYS A 156 -7.54 -11.75 -4.42
N GLU A 157 -8.58 -11.30 -3.75
CA GLU A 157 -9.79 -10.76 -4.38
C GLU A 157 -9.50 -9.44 -5.08
N ALA A 158 -8.81 -8.51 -4.41
CA ALA A 158 -8.39 -7.23 -4.99
C ALA A 158 -7.52 -7.42 -6.26
N ILE A 159 -6.59 -8.39 -6.24
CA ILE A 159 -5.79 -8.80 -7.40
C ILE A 159 -6.68 -9.27 -8.55
N SER A 160 -7.74 -10.04 -8.27
CA SER A 160 -8.67 -10.49 -9.30
C SER A 160 -9.44 -9.32 -9.94
N ASN A 161 -9.75 -8.28 -9.15
CA ASN A 161 -10.54 -7.13 -9.59
C ASN A 161 -9.71 -6.09 -10.36
N TRP A 162 -8.42 -5.93 -10.03
CA TRP A 162 -7.50 -5.07 -10.79
C TRP A 162 -6.04 -5.53 -10.66
N PRO A 163 -5.60 -6.49 -11.49
CA PRO A 163 -4.28 -7.11 -11.34
C PRO A 163 -3.11 -6.16 -11.60
N GLU A 164 -3.23 -5.22 -12.54
CA GLU A 164 -2.19 -4.22 -12.86
C GLU A 164 -1.80 -3.39 -11.64
N PHE A 165 -2.76 -3.14 -10.73
CA PHE A 165 -2.55 -2.36 -9.52
C PHE A 165 -2.22 -3.26 -8.32
N ASN A 166 -3.04 -4.28 -8.08
CA ASN A 166 -3.05 -4.96 -6.79
C ASN A 166 -1.98 -6.04 -6.63
N TYR A 167 -1.33 -6.52 -7.69
CA TYR A 167 -0.13 -7.34 -7.53
C TYR A 167 1.00 -6.56 -6.86
N PHE A 168 1.22 -5.30 -7.29
CA PHE A 168 2.19 -4.42 -6.65
C PHE A 168 1.80 -4.12 -5.22
N THR A 169 0.57 -3.64 -5.01
CA THR A 169 0.04 -3.27 -3.68
C THR A 169 0.23 -4.42 -2.68
N ALA A 170 -0.23 -5.63 -3.01
CA ALA A 170 -0.12 -6.80 -2.15
C ALA A 170 1.33 -7.25 -1.87
N GLY A 171 2.21 -7.12 -2.88
CA GLY A 171 3.60 -7.55 -2.76
C GLY A 171 4.52 -6.51 -2.08
N TYR A 172 4.15 -5.24 -2.12
CA TYR A 172 4.97 -4.13 -1.63
C TYR A 172 5.30 -4.23 -0.12
N PRO A 173 4.33 -4.39 0.80
CA PRO A 173 4.64 -4.52 2.23
C PRO A 173 5.43 -5.79 2.56
N MET A 174 5.27 -6.85 1.76
CA MET A 174 6.02 -8.11 1.92
C MET A 174 7.52 -7.95 1.68
N SER A 175 7.96 -6.89 0.98
CA SER A 175 9.39 -6.59 0.81
C SER A 175 10.12 -6.37 2.14
N SER A 176 9.41 -5.94 3.19
CA SER A 176 9.95 -5.73 4.53
C SER A 176 10.29 -7.01 5.29
N LEU A 177 9.69 -8.14 4.90
CA LEU A 177 9.85 -9.44 5.57
C LEU A 177 11.22 -10.07 5.31
N SER A 178 11.58 -11.09 6.09
CA SER A 178 12.81 -11.86 5.84
C SER A 178 12.81 -12.45 4.42
N ALA A 179 13.94 -12.38 3.73
CA ALA A 179 14.10 -12.91 2.37
C ALA A 179 13.76 -14.41 2.27
N ASP A 180 14.01 -15.16 3.34
CA ASP A 180 13.75 -16.60 3.39
C ASP A 180 12.28 -16.95 3.63
N SER A 181 11.46 -15.98 4.05
CA SER A 181 10.05 -16.22 4.35
C SER A 181 9.22 -16.49 3.09
N ASP A 182 8.22 -17.35 3.23
CA ASP A 182 7.31 -17.69 2.12
C ASP A 182 6.52 -16.47 1.64
N HIS A 183 6.15 -15.57 2.56
CA HIS A 183 5.47 -14.33 2.22
C HIS A 183 6.37 -13.39 1.39
N PHE A 184 7.66 -13.25 1.73
CA PHE A 184 8.58 -12.46 0.90
C PHE A 184 8.70 -13.03 -0.51
N LYS A 185 8.92 -14.35 -0.61
CA LYS A 185 9.01 -15.06 -1.91
C LYS A 185 7.73 -14.88 -2.72
N LYS A 186 6.57 -14.92 -2.05
CA LYS A 186 5.27 -14.70 -2.68
C LYS A 186 5.09 -13.26 -3.16
N GLY A 187 5.50 -12.28 -2.35
CA GLY A 187 5.52 -10.88 -2.75
C GLY A 187 6.38 -10.63 -3.97
N LEU A 188 7.57 -11.25 -4.05
CA LEU A 188 8.44 -11.16 -5.23
C LEU A 188 7.81 -11.80 -6.48
N ASP A 189 7.15 -12.96 -6.35
CA ASP A 189 6.36 -13.57 -7.42
C ASP A 189 5.25 -12.62 -7.91
N TRP A 190 4.59 -11.90 -7.00
CA TRP A 190 3.60 -10.89 -7.38
C TRP A 190 4.22 -9.69 -8.10
N GLN A 191 5.41 -9.21 -7.73
CA GLN A 191 6.09 -8.16 -8.52
C GLN A 191 6.38 -8.63 -9.95
N TRP A 192 6.80 -9.88 -10.13
CA TRP A 192 6.95 -10.47 -11.47
C TRP A 192 5.63 -10.56 -12.23
N LYS A 193 4.52 -10.83 -11.53
CA LYS A 193 3.18 -10.82 -12.15
C LYS A 193 2.74 -9.41 -12.54
N THR A 194 3.07 -8.38 -11.78
CA THR A 194 2.84 -6.99 -12.18
C THR A 194 3.50 -6.71 -13.53
N LEU A 195 4.77 -7.09 -13.70
CA LEU A 195 5.47 -6.92 -14.98
C LEU A 195 4.79 -7.67 -16.12
N ASP A 196 4.36 -8.91 -15.90
CA ASP A 196 3.69 -9.69 -16.96
C ASP A 196 2.38 -9.04 -17.42
N VAL A 197 1.56 -8.60 -16.46
CA VAL A 197 0.26 -8.00 -16.77
C VAL A 197 0.44 -6.64 -17.45
N CYS A 198 1.41 -5.84 -17.00
CA CYS A 198 1.73 -4.55 -17.61
C CYS A 198 2.36 -4.68 -19.01
N ALA A 199 3.13 -5.74 -19.25
CA ALA A 199 3.66 -6.07 -20.58
C ALA A 199 2.62 -6.75 -21.49
N GLY A 200 1.55 -7.29 -20.93
CA GLY A 200 0.59 -8.14 -21.64
C GLY A 200 1.14 -9.51 -22.04
N GLU A 201 2.33 -9.87 -21.57
CA GLU A 201 3.01 -11.13 -21.87
C GLU A 201 4.02 -11.50 -20.77
N LYS A 202 4.49 -12.74 -20.76
CA LYS A 202 5.45 -13.18 -19.76
C LYS A 202 6.86 -12.63 -20.06
N ILE A 203 7.35 -11.72 -19.24
CA ILE A 203 8.70 -11.16 -19.38
C ILE A 203 9.78 -12.20 -19.02
N SER A 204 10.92 -12.18 -19.71
CA SER A 204 12.08 -12.99 -19.36
C SER A 204 12.59 -12.66 -17.95
N ARG A 205 12.76 -13.68 -17.10
CA ARG A 205 13.28 -13.47 -15.73
C ARG A 205 14.79 -13.35 -15.71
N GLN A 206 15.46 -13.89 -16.71
CA GLN A 206 16.91 -13.84 -16.87
C GLN A 206 17.36 -12.54 -17.55
N ASN A 207 16.50 -11.94 -18.38
CA ASN A 207 16.75 -10.67 -19.05
C ASN A 207 15.48 -9.81 -19.12
N PRO A 208 15.06 -9.19 -18.01
CA PRO A 208 13.80 -8.45 -17.92
C PRO A 208 13.93 -7.06 -18.56
N ASP A 209 13.97 -6.99 -19.89
CA ASP A 209 14.00 -5.73 -20.63
C ASP A 209 12.58 -5.19 -20.85
N PHE A 210 12.32 -3.97 -20.35
CA PHE A 210 11.03 -3.30 -20.48
C PHE A 210 10.99 -2.26 -21.61
N THR A 211 12.12 -2.03 -22.30
CA THR A 211 12.24 -1.06 -23.42
C THR A 211 11.15 -1.23 -24.49
N PRO A 212 10.80 -2.45 -24.94
CA PRO A 212 9.80 -2.64 -26.00
C PRO A 212 8.39 -2.16 -25.64
N TYR A 213 8.08 -1.99 -24.36
CA TYR A 213 6.75 -1.64 -23.87
C TYR A 213 6.59 -0.14 -23.59
N MET A 214 7.67 0.65 -23.64
CA MET A 214 7.63 2.08 -23.29
C MET A 214 6.73 2.91 -24.22
N ASN A 215 6.40 2.41 -25.41
CA ASN A 215 5.45 3.05 -26.32
C ASN A 215 3.97 2.83 -25.92
N ARG A 216 3.69 2.01 -24.89
CA ARG A 216 2.35 1.70 -24.38
C ARG A 216 1.95 2.55 -23.17
N GLU A 217 2.77 3.53 -22.79
CA GLU A 217 2.50 4.47 -21.70
C GLU A 217 1.10 5.10 -21.85
N THR A 218 0.29 5.01 -20.79
CA THR A 218 -1.10 5.50 -20.81
C THR A 218 -1.54 5.98 -19.44
N THR A 219 -2.46 6.94 -19.43
CA THR A 219 -3.16 7.43 -18.23
C THR A 219 -4.60 6.91 -18.14
N LEU A 220 -5.03 6.06 -19.08
CA LEU A 220 -6.40 5.59 -19.24
C LEU A 220 -6.54 4.08 -18.97
N GLY A 221 -7.74 3.67 -18.57
CA GLY A 221 -8.09 2.25 -18.35
C GLY A 221 -7.37 1.63 -17.16
N THR A 222 -7.40 0.29 -17.07
CA THR A 222 -6.72 -0.49 -16.01
C THR A 222 -5.20 -0.42 -16.12
N GLN A 223 -4.69 -0.33 -17.35
CA GLN A 223 -3.26 -0.26 -17.66
C GLN A 223 -2.60 1.05 -17.19
N ARG A 224 -3.38 2.07 -16.78
CA ARG A 224 -2.82 3.29 -16.18
C ARG A 224 -2.00 3.03 -14.91
N ALA A 225 -2.25 1.92 -14.21
CA ALA A 225 -1.49 1.55 -13.01
C ALA A 225 -0.03 1.15 -13.32
N CYS A 226 0.29 0.82 -14.57
CA CYS A 226 1.61 0.38 -15.00
C CYS A 226 2.60 1.52 -15.27
N TRP A 227 2.12 2.77 -15.28
CA TRP A 227 2.88 3.92 -15.78
C TRP A 227 2.86 5.09 -14.79
N ASN A 228 3.59 6.14 -15.13
CA ASN A 228 3.57 7.39 -14.37
C ASN A 228 2.22 8.10 -14.55
N SER A 229 1.75 8.75 -13.49
CA SER A 229 0.46 9.42 -13.47
C SER A 229 0.50 10.67 -12.59
N GLU A 230 -0.57 11.48 -12.63
CA GLU A 230 -0.68 12.64 -11.74
C GLU A 230 -0.68 12.25 -10.24
N ILE A 231 -1.18 11.06 -9.91
CA ILE A 231 -1.22 10.51 -8.55
C ILE A 231 0.20 10.11 -8.11
N ALA A 232 0.88 9.34 -8.96
CA ALA A 232 2.23 8.83 -8.74
C ALA A 232 3.11 9.19 -9.95
N PRO A 233 3.71 10.39 -9.97
CA PRO A 233 4.50 10.91 -11.09
C PRO A 233 5.76 10.08 -11.39
N HIS A 234 6.18 9.24 -10.44
CA HIS A 234 7.33 8.34 -10.56
C HIS A 234 6.97 6.90 -10.17
N ASN A 235 5.74 6.49 -10.44
CA ASN A 235 5.25 5.13 -10.20
C ASN A 235 6.16 4.07 -10.83
N PHE A 236 6.55 4.27 -12.08
CA PHE A 236 7.38 3.35 -12.84
C PHE A 236 8.78 3.25 -12.22
N GLU A 237 9.43 4.38 -11.95
CA GLU A 237 10.75 4.41 -11.31
C GLU A 237 10.73 3.75 -9.93
N GLY A 238 9.71 4.05 -9.11
CA GLY A 238 9.55 3.49 -7.78
C GLY A 238 9.23 2.00 -7.77
N PHE A 239 8.41 1.52 -8.71
CA PHE A 239 8.16 0.08 -8.90
C PHE A 239 9.47 -0.68 -9.17
N PHE A 240 10.25 -0.23 -10.16
CA PHE A 240 11.51 -0.89 -10.52
C PHE A 240 12.57 -0.79 -9.41
N MET A 241 12.60 0.31 -8.65
CA MET A 241 13.42 0.41 -7.44
C MET A 241 13.01 -0.63 -6.39
N ASN A 242 11.72 -0.75 -6.08
CA ASN A 242 11.26 -1.72 -5.09
C ASN A 242 11.55 -3.16 -5.49
N MET A 243 11.22 -3.53 -6.72
CA MET A 243 11.43 -4.88 -7.21
C MET A 243 12.91 -5.24 -7.27
N GLY A 244 13.77 -4.30 -7.67
CA GLY A 244 15.22 -4.47 -7.65
C GLY A 244 15.74 -4.68 -6.22
N ASP A 245 15.23 -3.92 -5.25
CA ASP A 245 15.57 -4.10 -3.83
C ASP A 245 15.18 -5.50 -3.34
N MET A 246 14.02 -6.03 -3.76
CA MET A 246 13.60 -7.39 -3.39
C MET A 246 14.52 -8.45 -3.99
N LEU A 247 14.92 -8.33 -5.26
CA LEU A 247 15.84 -9.28 -5.90
C LEU A 247 17.23 -9.28 -5.25
N VAL A 248 17.79 -8.09 -5.02
CA VAL A 248 19.07 -7.94 -4.30
C VAL A 248 18.98 -8.54 -2.90
N LYS A 249 17.90 -8.23 -2.16
CA LYS A 249 17.68 -8.78 -0.83
C LYS A 249 17.55 -10.30 -0.82
N SER A 250 17.02 -10.91 -1.87
CA SER A 250 16.97 -12.37 -2.04
C SER A 250 18.28 -13.01 -2.52
N GLY A 251 19.35 -12.23 -2.68
CA GLY A 251 20.65 -12.76 -3.13
C GLY A 251 20.82 -12.84 -4.65
N ASP A 252 19.99 -12.15 -5.43
CA ASP A 252 20.11 -12.03 -6.89
C ASP A 252 20.42 -10.58 -7.32
N PRO A 253 21.65 -10.10 -7.06
CA PRO A 253 22.03 -8.74 -7.44
C PRO A 253 22.16 -8.55 -8.95
N GLU A 254 22.40 -9.61 -9.73
CA GLU A 254 22.56 -9.51 -11.18
C GLU A 254 21.23 -9.20 -11.87
N THR A 255 20.17 -9.93 -11.53
CA THR A 255 18.82 -9.62 -12.01
C THR A 255 18.33 -8.31 -11.39
N GLY A 256 18.64 -8.05 -10.12
CA GLY A 256 18.34 -6.78 -9.46
C GLY A 256 18.87 -5.56 -10.21
N ILE A 257 20.12 -5.59 -10.68
CA ILE A 257 20.70 -4.52 -11.51
C ILE A 257 19.93 -4.33 -12.83
N LYS A 258 19.52 -5.41 -13.51
CA LYS A 258 18.73 -5.31 -14.74
C LYS A 258 17.38 -4.65 -14.47
N ILE A 259 16.69 -5.07 -13.40
CA ILE A 259 15.43 -4.47 -12.96
C ILE A 259 15.60 -2.98 -12.62
N TYR A 260 16.62 -2.60 -11.85
CA TYR A 260 16.89 -1.18 -11.56
C TYR A 260 17.09 -0.35 -12.83
N ASN A 261 17.78 -0.89 -13.83
CA ASN A 261 18.05 -0.14 -15.07
C ASN A 261 16.78 0.18 -15.87
N ASN A 262 15.71 -0.62 -15.75
CA ASN A 262 14.44 -0.27 -16.39
C ASN A 262 13.88 1.04 -15.88
N ALA A 263 14.05 1.41 -14.60
CA ALA A 263 13.60 2.69 -14.06
C ALA A 263 14.14 3.91 -14.85
N LYS A 264 15.25 3.74 -15.57
CA LYS A 264 15.88 4.81 -16.38
C LYS A 264 15.19 5.04 -17.72
N LEU A 265 14.23 4.20 -18.11
CA LEU A 265 13.55 4.27 -19.41
C LEU A 265 12.56 5.42 -19.52
N THR A 266 12.08 5.97 -18.39
CA THR A 266 11.11 7.07 -18.41
C THR A 266 11.75 8.38 -18.85
N LYS A 267 10.97 9.23 -19.50
CA LYS A 267 11.40 10.61 -19.84
C LYS A 267 11.61 11.47 -18.59
N SER A 268 10.96 11.13 -17.49
CA SER A 268 11.00 11.83 -16.20
C SER A 268 12.18 11.43 -15.31
N TYR A 269 12.96 10.40 -15.66
CA TYR A 269 14.01 9.87 -14.80
C TYR A 269 14.99 10.93 -14.28
N ASN A 270 15.40 11.87 -15.14
CA ASN A 270 16.33 12.94 -14.75
C ASN A 270 15.74 13.99 -13.80
N LYS A 271 14.41 14.02 -13.64
CA LYS A 271 13.71 14.90 -12.71
C LYS A 271 13.31 14.19 -11.41
N TRP A 272 13.47 12.87 -11.36
CA TRP A 272 13.06 12.07 -10.22
C TRP A 272 13.95 12.35 -8.99
N PRO A 273 13.38 12.80 -7.84
CA PRO A 273 14.16 13.16 -6.67
C PRO A 273 15.03 12.03 -6.09
N TYR A 274 14.71 10.77 -6.41
CA TYR A 274 15.38 9.57 -5.89
C TYR A 274 16.32 8.91 -6.89
N LYS A 275 16.59 9.57 -8.02
CA LYS A 275 17.54 9.09 -9.05
C LYS A 275 18.90 8.70 -8.43
N ASP A 276 19.48 9.56 -7.59
CA ASP A 276 20.80 9.30 -6.99
C ASP A 276 20.77 8.10 -6.04
N MET A 277 19.64 7.86 -5.36
CA MET A 277 19.44 6.67 -4.54
C MET A 277 19.47 5.43 -5.44
N LEU A 278 18.76 5.42 -6.57
CA LEU A 278 18.79 4.30 -7.52
C LEU A 278 20.20 4.04 -8.06
N GLU A 279 20.94 5.09 -8.43
CA GLU A 279 22.29 4.92 -8.95
C GLU A 279 23.23 4.28 -7.91
N LYS A 280 23.10 4.67 -6.63
CA LYS A 280 23.80 4.01 -5.53
C LYS A 280 23.35 2.56 -5.32
N ARG A 281 22.06 2.25 -5.52
CA ARG A 281 21.55 0.86 -5.47
C ARG A 281 22.23 -0.02 -6.51
N ILE A 282 22.32 0.48 -7.74
CA ILE A 282 22.98 -0.23 -8.86
C ILE A 282 24.46 -0.44 -8.56
N LEU A 283 25.16 0.63 -8.17
CA LEU A 283 26.60 0.58 -7.87
C LEU A 283 26.93 -0.40 -6.74
N ASN A 284 26.10 -0.42 -5.69
CA ASN A 284 26.33 -1.19 -4.48
C ASN A 284 25.52 -2.49 -4.40
N ALA A 285 24.90 -2.94 -5.50
CA ALA A 285 23.96 -4.07 -5.49
C ALA A 285 24.52 -5.33 -4.80
N LYS A 286 25.80 -5.67 -5.05
CA LYS A 286 26.46 -6.81 -4.41
C LYS A 286 26.58 -6.66 -2.89
N ALA A 287 27.00 -5.48 -2.41
CA ALA A 287 27.08 -5.20 -0.97
C ALA A 287 25.67 -5.15 -0.34
N ASN A 288 24.69 -4.68 -1.09
CA ASN A 288 23.32 -4.54 -0.62
C ASN A 288 22.59 -5.86 -0.39
N VAL A 289 23.08 -6.98 -0.95
CA VAL A 289 22.60 -8.33 -0.57
C VAL A 289 22.66 -8.51 0.96
N GLN A 290 23.76 -8.08 1.57
CA GLN A 290 23.92 -8.13 3.02
C GLN A 290 23.17 -6.97 3.70
N ASN A 291 23.34 -5.74 3.20
CA ASN A 291 22.77 -4.56 3.86
C ASN A 291 21.23 -4.62 3.98
N PHE A 292 20.53 -5.10 2.94
CA PHE A 292 19.06 -5.17 2.92
C PHE A 292 18.46 -6.22 3.84
N ASN A 293 19.27 -7.15 4.32
CA ASN A 293 18.89 -8.14 5.32
C ASN A 293 19.26 -7.71 6.75
N GLN A 294 19.80 -6.51 6.92
CA GLN A 294 20.18 -5.95 8.21
C GLN A 294 19.43 -4.65 8.49
N LYS A 295 19.29 -4.31 9.78
CA LYS A 295 18.75 -3.01 10.16
C LYS A 295 19.82 -1.95 9.90
N SER A 296 19.52 -0.98 9.04
CA SER A 296 20.37 0.19 8.81
C SER A 296 19.58 1.48 9.00
N ASN A 297 20.25 2.50 9.54
CA ASN A 297 19.73 3.86 9.63
C ASN A 297 20.04 4.68 8.37
N SER A 298 20.78 4.10 7.41
CA SER A 298 21.08 4.75 6.13
C SER A 298 20.04 4.36 5.08
N PRO A 299 19.32 5.33 4.47
CA PRO A 299 18.40 5.06 3.38
C PRO A 299 19.05 4.32 2.20
N ASP A 300 20.34 4.59 1.93
CA ASP A 300 21.11 3.97 0.85
C ASP A 300 21.48 2.50 1.13
N GLN A 301 21.29 2.02 2.36
CA GLN A 301 21.57 0.65 2.80
C GLN A 301 20.33 -0.13 3.26
N SER A 302 19.18 0.51 3.33
CA SER A 302 17.89 -0.12 3.66
C SER A 302 17.03 -0.19 2.40
N ILE A 303 16.28 -1.28 2.18
CA ILE A 303 15.30 -1.35 1.09
C ILE A 303 14.32 -0.15 1.11
N MET A 304 13.70 0.16 -0.02
CA MET A 304 12.74 1.26 -0.20
C MET A 304 11.68 1.35 0.91
N PHE A 305 11.08 0.23 1.33
CA PHE A 305 10.07 0.22 2.40
C PHE A 305 10.61 0.69 3.77
N ASN A 306 11.90 0.45 4.04
CA ASN A 306 12.56 0.79 5.31
C ASN A 306 13.54 1.96 5.16
N SER A 307 13.57 2.65 4.02
CA SER A 307 14.51 3.75 3.78
C SER A 307 14.03 5.08 4.36
N GLY A 308 12.79 5.12 4.84
CA GLY A 308 12.09 6.35 5.19
C GLY A 308 11.41 7.03 4.01
N TYR A 309 11.47 6.49 2.78
CA TYR A 309 10.90 7.15 1.59
C TYR A 309 9.92 6.25 0.82
N GLY A 310 9.36 5.23 1.46
CA GLY A 310 8.61 4.18 0.78
C GLY A 310 7.40 4.65 -0.04
N CYS A 311 6.71 5.73 0.36
CA CYS A 311 5.61 6.29 -0.42
C CYS A 311 6.14 7.36 -1.40
N VAL A 312 6.93 8.31 -0.90
CA VAL A 312 7.36 9.48 -1.67
C VAL A 312 8.29 9.15 -2.84
N VAL A 313 8.94 7.97 -2.85
CA VAL A 313 9.69 7.49 -4.01
C VAL A 313 8.83 7.46 -5.29
N CYS A 314 7.55 7.10 -5.19
CA CYS A 314 6.62 7.11 -6.33
C CYS A 314 5.89 8.46 -6.49
N HIS A 315 5.71 9.19 -5.38
CA HIS A 315 4.75 10.30 -5.31
C HIS A 315 5.35 11.71 -5.34
N GLN A 316 6.61 11.90 -4.91
CA GLN A 316 7.20 13.23 -4.82
C GLN A 316 7.61 13.77 -6.20
N ARG A 317 7.21 15.01 -6.49
CA ARG A 317 7.55 15.78 -7.68
C ARG A 317 8.83 16.59 -7.49
#